data_AF-A0A3Q1I148-F1
#
_entry.id   AF-A0A3Q1I148-F1
#
_cell.length_a   1.000
_cell.length_b   1.000
_cell.length_c   1.000
_cell.angle_alpha   90.00
_cell.angle_beta   90.00
_cell.angle_gamma   90.00
#
_symmetry.space_group_name_H-M   'P 1'
#
loop_
_entity.id
_entity.type
_entity.pdbx_description
1 polymer ?
#
loop_
_entity_poly.entity_id
_entity_poly.type
_entity_poly.pdbx_seq_one_letter_code
_entity_poly.pdbx_strand_id
1 'polypeptide(L)'
;MRVGGGVSPMNRSAVYFRWEAEVDTGLVECEIIVGVMGAHLARRYITERDTEPDPTGKKEFDPHFGFAERKEREMVASQEQMNLAQLPLQQRDYCAHYLLKFMKCKRDNWPNFMACKHERHDWDYCEHQDYVMRMKEYERERRLQLRKKRIEAQAQAA
;
A
#
# COMPACT_ATOMS: atom_id res chain seq x y z
N MET A 1 20.13 -2.48 -54.63
CA MET A 1 18.71 -2.67 -54.30
C MET A 1 18.60 -3.26 -52.90
N ARG A 2 17.76 -2.65 -52.06
CA ARG A 2 17.15 -3.11 -50.79
C ARG A 2 18.01 -3.43 -49.55
N VAL A 3 17.58 -2.71 -48.51
CA VAL A 3 17.77 -2.81 -47.06
C VAL A 3 17.06 -4.04 -46.48
N GLY A 4 17.58 -4.54 -45.35
CA GLY A 4 16.90 -5.44 -44.40
C GLY A 4 17.95 -6.30 -43.68
N GLY A 5 18.22 -6.19 -42.38
CA GLY A 5 17.34 -5.93 -41.25
C GLY A 5 17.10 -7.26 -40.53
N GLY A 6 17.72 -7.47 -39.38
CA GLY A 6 17.57 -8.72 -38.62
C GLY A 6 18.48 -8.80 -37.39
N VAL A 7 18.34 -7.86 -36.45
CA VAL A 7 18.87 -8.01 -35.09
C VAL A 7 17.82 -8.75 -34.26
N SER A 8 18.19 -9.89 -33.70
CA SER A 8 17.45 -10.62 -32.67
C SER A 8 18.46 -11.35 -31.81
N PRO A 9 18.15 -11.66 -30.54
CA PRO A 9 17.58 -10.79 -29.53
C PRO A 9 18.52 -10.74 -28.30
N MET A 10 18.82 -9.54 -27.79
CA MET A 10 19.53 -9.43 -26.51
C MET A 10 18.62 -9.86 -25.36
N ASN A 11 19.03 -10.96 -24.73
CA ASN A 11 18.73 -11.46 -23.38
C ASN A 11 17.68 -10.69 -22.55
N ARG A 12 16.59 -11.39 -22.26
CA ARG A 12 15.49 -11.03 -21.34
C ARG A 12 15.84 -11.15 -19.84
N SER A 13 17.11 -11.40 -19.50
CA SER A 13 17.52 -11.80 -18.14
C SER A 13 18.15 -10.69 -17.29
N ALA A 14 18.44 -9.50 -17.85
CA ALA A 14 19.21 -8.49 -17.12
C ALA A 14 18.40 -7.47 -16.29
N VAL A 15 17.06 -7.46 -16.37
CA VAL A 15 16.24 -6.43 -15.69
C VAL A 15 15.77 -6.87 -14.29
N TYR A 16 16.02 -8.13 -13.89
CA TYR A 16 15.46 -8.72 -12.68
C TYR A 16 16.37 -8.72 -11.43
N PHE A 17 17.64 -8.30 -11.52
CA PHE A 17 18.62 -8.60 -10.47
C PHE A 17 19.01 -7.47 -9.51
N ARG A 18 18.29 -6.34 -9.48
CA ARG A 18 18.62 -5.24 -8.54
C ARG A 18 17.37 -4.60 -7.93
N TRP A 19 16.55 -5.41 -7.27
CA TRP A 19 15.47 -4.92 -6.41
C TRP A 19 15.36 -5.66 -5.06
N GLU A 20 16.05 -6.79 -4.87
CA GLU A 20 15.90 -7.65 -3.66
C GLU A 20 17.02 -7.51 -2.62
N ALA A 21 17.85 -6.46 -2.66
CA ALA A 21 19.02 -6.35 -1.76
C ALA A 21 19.11 -5.07 -0.91
N GLU A 22 18.00 -4.35 -0.66
CA GLU A 22 17.99 -3.20 0.26
C GLU A 22 16.74 -3.24 1.16
N VAL A 23 16.59 -4.31 1.94
CA VAL A 23 15.57 -4.43 2.99
C VAL A 23 16.08 -3.99 4.37
N ASP A 24 17.38 -3.69 4.56
CA ASP A 24 17.97 -3.50 5.89
C ASP A 24 18.64 -2.14 6.17
N THR A 25 18.21 -1.05 5.53
CA THR A 25 18.55 0.30 6.04
C THR A 25 17.29 1.16 6.15
N GLY A 26 16.80 1.29 7.37
CA GLY A 26 15.68 2.16 7.79
C GLY A 26 15.96 3.67 7.64
N LEU A 27 16.65 4.06 6.56
CA LEU A 27 16.94 5.45 6.21
C LEU A 27 16.13 5.91 4.98
N VAL A 28 15.69 5.01 4.10
CA VAL A 28 14.84 5.38 2.95
C VAL A 28 13.36 5.48 3.36
N GLU A 29 12.94 4.87 4.46
CA GLU A 29 11.56 4.96 4.96
C GLU A 29 11.21 6.35 5.53
N CYS A 30 12.19 7.14 6.01
CA CYS A 30 11.93 8.42 6.66
C CYS A 30 11.64 9.59 5.70
N GLU A 31 12.24 9.66 4.50
CA GLU A 31 11.87 10.70 3.52
C GLU A 31 10.51 10.44 2.87
N ILE A 32 10.11 9.17 2.83
CA ILE A 32 8.82 8.74 2.30
C ILE A 32 7.66 9.13 3.25
N ILE A 33 7.86 9.07 4.57
CA ILE A 33 6.78 9.32 5.53
C ILE A 33 6.56 10.82 5.78
N VAL A 34 7.60 11.66 5.79
CA VAL A 34 7.48 13.07 6.24
C VAL A 34 7.17 14.06 5.10
N GLY A 35 7.51 13.74 3.84
CA GLY A 35 7.23 14.62 2.68
C GLY A 35 5.86 14.45 2.02
N VAL A 36 5.04 13.50 2.48
CA VAL A 36 3.91 12.97 1.67
C VAL A 36 2.53 13.50 2.11
N MET A 37 2.37 14.03 3.32
CA MET A 37 1.09 14.57 3.80
C MET A 37 0.90 16.05 3.39
N GLY A 38 0.90 16.34 2.08
CA GLY A 38 0.50 17.66 1.55
C GLY A 38 1.20 18.08 0.27
N ALA A 39 2.46 17.71 0.07
CA ALA A 39 3.18 18.03 -1.16
C ALA A 39 2.59 17.33 -2.40
N HIS A 40 1.96 16.16 -2.21
CA HIS A 40 1.25 15.46 -3.29
C HIS A 40 0.11 16.31 -3.88
N LEU A 41 -0.54 17.18 -3.09
CA LEU A 41 -1.58 18.09 -3.59
C LEU A 41 -0.99 19.17 -4.50
N ALA A 42 0.10 19.80 -4.07
CA ALA A 42 0.82 20.76 -4.91
C ALA A 42 1.30 20.11 -6.22
N ARG A 43 1.80 18.86 -6.16
CA ARG A 43 2.20 18.12 -7.36
C ARG A 43 1.02 17.84 -8.29
N ARG A 44 -0.09 17.35 -7.74
CA ARG A 44 -1.30 17.00 -8.49
C ARG A 44 -1.91 18.20 -9.21
N TYR A 45 -1.97 19.36 -8.55
CA TYR A 45 -2.66 20.54 -9.08
C TYR A 45 -1.75 21.52 -9.82
N ILE A 46 -0.46 21.59 -9.49
CA ILE A 46 0.45 22.65 -10.00
C ILE A 46 1.49 22.10 -10.98
N THR A 47 2.25 21.06 -10.61
CA THR A 47 3.46 20.69 -11.36
C THR A 47 3.24 19.54 -12.34
N GLU A 48 2.69 18.42 -11.88
CA GLU A 48 2.66 17.17 -12.65
C GLU A 48 1.32 16.45 -12.47
N ARG A 49 0.35 16.75 -13.33
CA ARG A 49 -1.00 16.17 -13.22
C ARG A 49 -1.07 14.70 -13.61
N ASP A 50 -0.25 14.25 -14.57
CA ASP A 50 -0.35 12.88 -15.10
C ASP A 50 0.60 11.87 -14.43
N THR A 51 1.42 12.27 -13.44
CA THR A 51 2.26 11.34 -12.65
C THR A 51 1.66 10.94 -11.31
N GLU A 52 0.63 11.66 -10.85
CA GLU A 52 0.07 11.49 -9.52
C GLU A 52 -1.24 10.70 -9.60
N PRO A 53 -1.38 9.58 -8.87
CA PRO A 53 -2.57 8.74 -8.93
C PRO A 53 -3.78 9.40 -8.24
N ASP A 54 -4.97 9.18 -8.79
CA ASP A 54 -6.22 9.71 -8.25
C ASP A 54 -6.77 8.80 -7.14
N PRO A 55 -7.00 9.29 -5.90
CA PRO A 55 -7.49 8.48 -4.78
C PRO A 55 -8.86 7.82 -5.01
N THR A 56 -9.75 8.44 -5.80
CA THR A 56 -11.07 7.86 -6.12
C THR A 56 -11.02 7.02 -7.41
N GLY A 57 -9.96 7.18 -8.20
CA GLY A 57 -9.79 6.51 -9.48
C GLY A 57 -9.59 5.01 -9.32
N LYS A 58 -9.87 4.26 -10.39
CA LYS A 58 -9.51 2.84 -10.45
C LYS A 58 -7.99 2.72 -10.61
N LYS A 59 -7.40 1.75 -9.93
CA LYS A 59 -5.98 1.40 -10.08
C LYS A 59 -5.71 0.96 -11.52
N GLU A 60 -4.78 1.63 -12.21
CA GLU A 60 -4.46 1.31 -13.61
C GLU A 60 -3.56 0.08 -13.78
N PHE A 61 -2.80 -0.26 -12.73
CA PHE A 61 -1.80 -1.33 -12.79
C PHE A 61 -2.29 -2.59 -12.10
N ASP A 62 -1.99 -3.73 -12.72
CA ASP A 62 -2.32 -5.03 -12.17
C ASP A 62 -1.67 -5.26 -10.78
N PRO A 63 -2.40 -5.84 -9.80
CA PRO A 63 -1.89 -6.13 -8.46
C PRO A 63 -0.69 -7.08 -8.39
N HIS A 64 -0.47 -7.93 -9.39
CA HIS A 64 0.62 -8.90 -9.46
C HIS A 64 1.83 -8.39 -10.26
N PHE A 65 1.70 -7.27 -10.95
CA PHE A 65 2.82 -6.66 -11.69
C PHE A 65 4.00 -6.33 -10.74
N GLY A 66 5.11 -7.07 -10.87
CA GLY A 66 6.34 -6.87 -10.08
C GLY A 66 6.43 -7.68 -8.79
N PHE A 67 5.49 -8.58 -8.49
CA PHE A 67 5.58 -9.52 -7.38
C PHE A 67 5.70 -10.96 -7.92
N ALA A 68 6.64 -11.74 -7.39
CA ALA A 68 6.74 -13.16 -7.73
C ALA A 68 5.57 -13.97 -7.16
N GLU A 69 5.13 -13.65 -5.95
CA GLU A 69 3.95 -14.22 -5.30
C GLU A 69 3.38 -13.21 -4.29
N ARG A 70 2.12 -12.79 -4.46
CA ARG A 70 1.43 -11.84 -3.56
C ARG A 70 0.47 -12.61 -2.67
N LYS A 71 0.74 -12.61 -1.36
CA LYS A 71 -0.15 -13.21 -0.37
C LYS A 71 -1.41 -12.37 -0.19
N GLU A 72 -2.56 -13.04 -0.12
CA GLU A 72 -3.83 -12.41 0.25
C GLU A 72 -3.87 -12.12 1.75
N ARG A 73 -4.68 -11.15 2.15
CA ARG A 73 -4.85 -10.81 3.57
C ARG A 73 -5.82 -11.77 4.21
N GLU A 74 -5.41 -12.39 5.31
CA GLU A 74 -6.25 -13.31 6.06
C GLU A 74 -7.20 -12.55 7.00
N MET A 75 -8.49 -12.84 6.90
CA MET A 75 -9.49 -12.35 7.86
C MET A 75 -9.52 -13.28 9.07
N VAL A 76 -9.04 -12.80 10.23
CA VAL A 76 -9.00 -13.59 11.47
C VAL A 76 -10.39 -13.68 12.15
N ALA A 77 -11.22 -12.64 12.01
CA ALA A 77 -12.54 -12.58 12.63
C ALA A 77 -13.62 -13.24 11.75
N SER A 78 -14.45 -14.10 12.35
CA SER A 78 -15.62 -14.65 11.64
C SER A 78 -16.72 -13.59 11.48
N GLN A 79 -17.47 -13.66 10.39
CA GLN A 79 -18.55 -12.71 10.10
C GLN A 79 -19.68 -12.78 11.14
N GLU A 80 -19.95 -13.97 11.65
CA GLU A 80 -20.96 -14.20 12.69
C GLU A 80 -20.60 -13.48 14.00
N GLN A 81 -19.33 -13.55 14.43
CA GLN A 81 -18.86 -12.84 15.62
C GLN A 81 -19.01 -11.32 15.48
N MET A 82 -18.75 -10.76 14.30
CA MET A 82 -18.93 -9.32 14.04
C MET A 82 -20.40 -8.89 14.06
N ASN A 83 -21.31 -9.75 13.59
CA ASN A 83 -22.74 -9.50 13.62
C ASN A 83 -23.30 -9.57 15.04
N LEU A 84 -22.88 -10.55 15.84
CA LEU A 84 -23.28 -10.68 17.24
C LEU A 84 -22.82 -9.49 18.10
N ALA A 85 -21.63 -8.96 17.81
CA ALA A 85 -21.11 -7.77 18.47
C ALA A 85 -21.73 -6.46 17.96
N GLN A 86 -22.58 -6.51 16.92
CA GLN A 86 -23.24 -5.35 16.30
C GLN A 86 -22.26 -4.24 15.92
N LEU A 87 -21.14 -4.60 15.29
CA LEU A 87 -20.15 -3.61 14.84
C LEU A 87 -20.69 -2.77 13.68
N PRO A 88 -20.42 -1.44 13.66
CA PRO A 88 -20.75 -0.59 12.53
C PRO A 88 -19.94 -1.00 11.30
N LEU A 89 -20.49 -0.80 10.10
CA LEU A 89 -19.87 -1.26 8.85
C LEU A 89 -18.45 -0.73 8.63
N GLN A 90 -18.16 0.49 9.10
CA GLN A 90 -16.85 1.13 8.98
C GLN A 90 -15.76 0.44 9.80
N GLN A 91 -16.11 -0.29 10.86
CA GLN A 91 -15.15 -0.96 11.76
C GLN A 91 -15.01 -2.46 11.47
N ARG A 92 -15.63 -2.94 10.38
CA ARG A 92 -15.56 -4.35 9.95
C ARG A 92 -14.35 -4.61 9.04
N ASP A 93 -13.19 -4.14 9.48
CA ASP A 93 -11.92 -4.31 8.77
C ASP A 93 -11.20 -5.61 9.18
N TYR A 94 -10.07 -5.92 8.53
CA TYR A 94 -9.18 -7.04 8.89
C TYR A 94 -8.78 -6.99 10.38
N CYS A 95 -8.74 -5.79 10.95
CA CYS A 95 -8.40 -5.52 12.33
C CYS A 95 -9.51 -5.80 13.38
N ALA A 96 -10.73 -6.16 12.97
CA ALA A 96 -11.90 -6.26 13.86
C ALA A 96 -11.73 -7.23 15.06
N HIS A 97 -10.80 -8.18 14.96
CA HIS A 97 -10.49 -9.12 16.05
C HIS A 97 -9.91 -8.43 17.29
N TYR A 98 -9.14 -7.35 17.14
CA TYR A 98 -8.65 -6.56 18.29
C TYR A 98 -9.76 -5.75 18.93
N LEU A 99 -10.67 -5.19 18.13
CA LEU A 99 -11.82 -4.43 18.63
C LEU A 99 -12.74 -5.29 19.51
N LEU A 100 -12.96 -6.57 19.13
CA LEU A 100 -13.70 -7.52 19.96
C LEU A 100 -13.03 -7.76 21.32
N LYS A 101 -11.70 -7.87 21.36
CA LYS A 101 -10.93 -8.01 22.62
C LYS A 101 -11.07 -6.77 23.49
N PHE A 102 -10.96 -5.58 22.90
CA PHE A 102 -11.14 -4.32 23.61
C PHE A 102 -12.55 -4.18 24.22
N MET A 103 -13.60 -4.51 23.45
CA MET A 103 -14.97 -4.48 23.94
C MET A 103 -15.23 -5.49 25.07
N LYS A 104 -14.62 -6.68 24.98
CA LYS A 104 -14.67 -7.68 26.05
C LYS A 104 -14.00 -7.16 27.33
N CYS A 105 -12.77 -6.67 27.22
CA CYS A 105 -12.01 -6.10 28.33
C CYS A 105 -12.73 -4.93 29.01
N LYS A 106 -13.45 -4.09 28.25
CA LYS A 106 -14.28 -3.00 28.79
C LYS A 106 -15.49 -3.51 29.57
N ARG A 107 -16.08 -4.63 29.16
CA ARG A 107 -17.22 -5.26 29.85
C ARG A 107 -16.79 -5.92 31.16
N ASP A 108 -15.63 -6.59 31.14
CA ASP A 108 -15.14 -7.37 32.28
C ASP A 108 -14.58 -6.48 33.41
N ASN A 109 -14.02 -5.31 33.09
CA ASN A 109 -13.31 -4.45 34.05
C ASN A 109 -14.10 -3.22 34.56
N TRP A 110 -15.43 -3.19 34.43
CA TRP A 110 -16.25 -2.10 34.98
C TRP A 110 -16.23 -2.18 36.52
N PRO A 111 -15.68 -1.20 37.30
CA PRO A 111 -15.65 0.27 37.10
C PRO A 111 -14.29 0.90 36.76
N ASN A 112 -13.24 0.10 36.54
CA ASN A 112 -11.87 0.57 36.30
C ASN A 112 -11.64 0.87 34.81
N PHE A 113 -11.87 2.11 34.40
CA PHE A 113 -11.72 2.53 32.99
C PHE A 113 -10.28 2.53 32.44
N MET A 114 -9.25 2.51 33.31
CA MET A 114 -7.84 2.65 32.92
C MET A 114 -7.12 1.31 32.72
N ALA A 115 -7.74 0.18 33.03
CA ALA A 115 -7.10 -1.14 32.93
C ALA A 115 -6.87 -1.59 31.48
N CYS A 116 -7.70 -1.12 30.54
CA CYS A 116 -7.77 -1.62 29.17
C CYS A 116 -6.95 -0.77 28.17
N LYS A 117 -5.67 -0.52 28.47
CA LYS A 117 -4.78 0.27 27.60
C LYS A 117 -4.05 -0.57 26.57
N HIS A 118 -3.66 -1.79 26.93
CA HIS A 118 -2.92 -2.68 26.05
C HIS A 118 -3.78 -3.11 24.85
N GLU A 119 -5.02 -3.52 25.10
CA GLU A 119 -5.95 -3.95 24.07
C GLU A 119 -6.33 -2.81 23.12
N ARG A 120 -6.35 -1.56 23.63
CA ARG A 120 -6.57 -0.38 22.81
C ARG A 120 -5.36 -0.12 21.91
N HIS A 121 -4.16 -0.14 22.48
CA HIS A 121 -2.93 0.06 21.71
C HIS A 121 -2.76 -1.00 20.62
N ASP A 122 -3.12 -2.25 20.89
CA ASP A 122 -3.07 -3.33 19.89
C ASP A 122 -4.02 -3.06 18.71
N TRP A 123 -5.22 -2.53 18.99
CA TRP A 123 -6.17 -2.12 17.95
C TRP A 123 -5.63 -0.93 17.15
N ASP A 124 -5.17 0.13 17.80
CA ASP A 124 -4.61 1.33 17.16
C ASP A 124 -3.38 0.98 16.29
N TYR A 125 -2.52 0.09 16.78
CA TYR A 125 -1.33 -0.36 16.06
C TYR A 125 -1.70 -1.12 14.78
N CYS A 126 -2.71 -1.97 14.85
CA CYS A 126 -3.19 -2.73 13.72
C CYS A 126 -3.87 -1.82 12.67
N GLU A 127 -4.65 -0.81 13.09
CA GLU A 127 -5.17 0.21 12.15
C GLU A 127 -4.05 1.03 11.50
N HIS A 128 -2.99 1.34 12.26
CA HIS A 128 -1.81 2.01 11.72
C HIS A 128 -1.10 1.14 10.67
N GLN A 129 -0.95 -0.16 10.90
CA GLN A 129 -0.38 -1.08 9.90
C GLN A 129 -1.24 -1.12 8.63
N ASP A 130 -2.56 -1.15 8.76
CA ASP A 130 -3.48 -1.09 7.61
C ASP A 130 -3.34 0.23 6.83
N TYR A 131 -3.18 1.34 7.52
CA TYR A 131 -2.91 2.64 6.90
C TYR A 131 -1.58 2.65 6.14
N VAL A 132 -0.49 2.14 6.75
CA VAL A 132 0.82 2.00 6.09
C VAL A 132 0.71 1.16 4.81
N MET A 133 -0.09 0.09 4.82
CA MET A 133 -0.30 -0.71 3.62
C MET A 133 -1.01 0.07 2.50
N ARG A 134 -1.99 0.93 2.83
CA ARG A 134 -2.65 1.82 1.84
C ARG A 134 -1.66 2.84 1.26
N MET A 135 -0.76 3.37 2.07
CA MET A 135 0.30 4.29 1.62
C MET A 135 1.28 3.61 0.64
N LYS A 136 1.68 2.36 0.92
CA LYS A 136 2.53 1.56 0.02
C LYS A 136 1.88 1.34 -1.35
N GLU A 137 0.56 1.15 -1.40
CA GLU A 137 -0.18 1.02 -2.66
C GLU A 137 -0.21 2.34 -3.46
N TYR A 138 -0.40 3.47 -2.79
CA TYR A 138 -0.38 4.79 -3.41
C TYR A 138 0.97 5.12 -4.06
N GLU A 139 2.07 4.90 -3.32
CA GLU A 139 3.41 5.14 -3.85
C GLU A 139 3.80 4.17 -4.96
N ARG A 140 3.34 2.91 -4.89
CA ARG A 140 3.56 1.94 -5.94
C ARG A 140 3.01 2.46 -7.27
N GLU A 141 1.77 2.94 -7.28
CA GLU A 141 1.14 3.48 -8.49
C GLU A 141 1.89 4.69 -9.02
N ARG A 142 2.25 5.63 -8.13
CA ARG A 142 3.04 6.81 -8.48
C ARG A 142 4.37 6.44 -9.16
N ARG A 143 5.12 5.50 -8.58
CA ARG A 143 6.41 5.03 -9.15
C ARG A 143 6.24 4.34 -10.50
N LEU A 144 5.16 3.58 -10.67
CA LEU A 144 4.84 2.93 -11.95
C LEU A 144 4.43 3.95 -13.03
N GLN A 145 3.66 4.99 -12.70
CA GLN A 145 3.33 6.08 -13.62
C GLN A 145 4.57 6.85 -14.04
N LEU A 146 5.45 7.19 -13.09
CA LEU A 146 6.74 7.82 -13.40
C LEU A 146 7.60 6.96 -14.34
N ARG A 147 7.60 5.65 -14.14
CA ARG A 147 8.32 4.72 -15.04
C ARG A 147 7.70 4.69 -16.44
N LYS A 148 6.36 4.65 -16.56
CA LYS A 148 5.67 4.74 -17.85
C LYS A 148 6.06 6.02 -18.60
N LYS A 149 5.98 7.18 -17.93
CA LYS A 149 6.37 8.47 -18.53
C LYS A 149 7.81 8.49 -19.04
N ARG A 150 8.75 7.93 -18.28
CA ARG A 150 10.17 7.84 -18.70
C ARG A 150 10.33 6.99 -19.96
N ILE A 151 9.61 5.87 -20.07
CA ILE A 151 9.66 4.99 -21.24
C ILE A 151 9.03 5.68 -22.45
N GLU A 152 7.89 6.35 -22.28
CA GLU A 152 7.23 7.12 -23.34
C GLU A 152 8.10 8.27 -23.84
N ALA A 153 8.76 9.01 -22.95
CA ALA A 153 9.70 10.06 -23.33
C ALA A 153 10.92 9.52 -24.09
N GLN A 154 11.44 8.35 -23.69
CA GLN A 154 12.52 7.68 -24.43
C GLN A 154 12.07 7.19 -25.81
N ALA A 155 10.86 6.65 -25.92
CA ALA A 155 10.29 6.19 -27.17
C ALA A 155 9.98 7.35 -28.14
N GLN A 156 9.64 8.54 -27.62
CA GLN A 156 9.44 9.75 -28.41
C GLN A 156 10.75 10.38 -28.90
N ALA A 157 11.86 10.14 -28.19
CA ALA A 157 13.17 10.68 -28.52
C ALA A 157 13.99 9.80 -29.49
N ALA A 158 13.54 8.57 -29.76
CA ALA A 158 14.15 7.61 -30.68
C ALA A 158 13.49 7.65 -32.06
#